data_AF-A0A7C3ZGM1-F1
#
_entry.id   AF-A0A7C3ZGM1-F1
#
_cell.length_a   1.000
_cell.length_b   1.000
_cell.length_c   1.000
_cell.angle_alpha   90.00
_cell.angle_beta   90.00
_cell.angle_gamma   90.00
#
_symmetry.space_group_name_H-M   'P 1'
#
loop_
_entity.id
_entity.type
_entity.pdbx_description
1 polymer ?
#
loop_
_entity_poly.entity_id
_entity_poly.type
_entity_poly.pdbx_seq_one_letter_code
_entity_poly.pdbx_strand_id
1 'polypeptide(L)'
;MTAKPTHFMRQKAFRTYIRLVYERDFVARRTGQRRAGLLKQRNAGPGVRQTTLLEFGLKITTVYVPMRNYPYKTRHGLAEVQLRKRLQKQGWDVWRGDFMHLLWTDVYPSVRRKYDRLADLLLDKYGAEMLDILGYFSYVHHGIPDFLCYNPQTKEFKFVECKLGHEQLSPRQVLTIQKLHHIGFTTEVHKLVDACTKTRKAEVNIALNKKNVVEKEMTLNVNW
;
A
#
# COMPACT_ATOMS: atom_id res chain seq x y z
N MET A 1 -30.63 -3.88 -31.42
CA MET A 1 -30.01 -3.10 -30.33
C MET A 1 -30.18 -3.90 -29.04
N THR A 2 -29.14 -4.57 -28.54
CA THR A 2 -29.19 -5.30 -27.27
C THR A 2 -28.89 -4.34 -26.12
N ALA A 3 -29.83 -4.18 -25.19
CA ALA A 3 -29.63 -3.34 -24.01
C ALA A 3 -28.42 -3.86 -23.23
N LYS A 4 -27.40 -3.01 -23.04
CA LYS A 4 -26.27 -3.34 -22.17
C LYS A 4 -26.83 -3.64 -20.78
N PRO A 5 -26.49 -4.79 -20.16
CA PRO A 5 -26.98 -5.12 -18.83
C PRO A 5 -26.62 -3.98 -17.88
N THR A 6 -27.61 -3.48 -17.15
CA THR A 6 -27.44 -2.39 -16.20
C THR A 6 -26.38 -2.77 -15.16
N HIS A 7 -25.57 -1.80 -14.75
CA HIS A 7 -24.50 -1.95 -13.74
C HIS A 7 -24.95 -2.77 -12.52
N PHE A 8 -26.23 -2.65 -12.15
CA PHE A 8 -26.88 -3.37 -11.07
C PHE A 8 -26.95 -4.90 -11.25
N MET A 9 -27.21 -5.43 -12.46
CA MET A 9 -27.26 -6.88 -12.69
C MET A 9 -25.87 -7.51 -12.61
N ARG A 10 -24.83 -6.81 -13.07
CA ARG A 10 -23.44 -7.26 -12.94
C ARG A 10 -23.01 -7.34 -11.48
N GLN A 11 -23.42 -6.38 -10.65
CA GLN A 11 -23.14 -6.41 -9.20
C GLN A 11 -23.74 -7.62 -8.48
N LYS A 12 -24.96 -8.06 -8.84
CA LYS A 12 -25.62 -9.20 -8.16
C LYS A 12 -24.95 -10.53 -8.49
N ALA A 13 -24.63 -10.76 -9.77
CA ALA A 13 -23.90 -11.96 -10.21
C ALA A 13 -22.48 -12.01 -9.62
N PHE A 14 -21.80 -10.86 -9.55
CA PHE A 14 -20.46 -10.77 -9.00
C PHE A 14 -20.41 -10.99 -7.48
N ARG A 15 -21.40 -10.47 -6.72
CA ARG A 15 -21.55 -10.80 -5.29
C ARG A 15 -21.67 -12.31 -5.06
N THR A 16 -22.43 -13.01 -5.92
CA THR A 16 -22.55 -14.47 -5.87
C THR A 16 -21.22 -15.15 -6.23
N TYR A 17 -20.50 -14.65 -7.24
CA TYR A 17 -19.20 -15.19 -7.65
C TYR A 17 -18.12 -15.03 -6.56
N ILE A 18 -17.95 -13.83 -5.98
CA ILE A 18 -17.03 -13.61 -4.86
C ILE A 18 -17.38 -14.55 -3.70
N ARG A 19 -18.66 -14.69 -3.37
CA ARG A 19 -19.11 -15.60 -2.30
C ARG A 19 -18.71 -17.06 -2.59
N LEU A 20 -18.89 -17.53 -3.83
CA LEU A 20 -18.56 -18.91 -4.22
C LEU A 20 -17.04 -19.18 -4.25
N VAL A 21 -16.25 -18.23 -4.76
CA VAL A 21 -14.78 -18.32 -4.74
C VAL A 21 -14.29 -18.31 -3.29
N TYR A 22 -14.91 -17.48 -2.44
CA TYR A 22 -14.58 -17.38 -1.02
C TYR A 22 -14.92 -18.65 -0.23
N GLU A 23 -16.09 -19.25 -0.45
CA GLU A 23 -16.46 -20.49 0.22
C GLU A 23 -15.46 -21.61 -0.14
N ARG A 24 -14.98 -21.67 -1.38
CA ARG A 24 -13.91 -22.61 -1.78
C ARG A 24 -12.58 -22.36 -1.07
N ASP A 25 -12.09 -21.13 -1.07
CA ASP A 25 -10.80 -20.78 -0.44
C ASP A 25 -10.84 -20.87 1.08
N PHE A 26 -11.97 -20.50 1.69
CA PHE A 26 -12.21 -20.62 3.13
C PHE A 26 -12.26 -22.09 3.56
N VAL A 27 -12.98 -22.94 2.82
CA VAL A 27 -13.01 -24.39 3.06
C VAL A 27 -11.60 -24.99 2.92
N ALA A 28 -10.84 -24.63 1.89
CA ALA A 28 -9.46 -25.12 1.69
C ALA A 28 -8.49 -24.72 2.83
N ARG A 29 -8.70 -23.55 3.46
CA ARG A 29 -7.92 -23.12 4.64
C ARG A 29 -8.34 -23.85 5.91
N ARG A 30 -9.62 -24.19 6.06
CA ARG A 30 -10.17 -24.90 7.23
C ARG A 30 -9.81 -26.38 7.24
N THR A 31 -9.73 -27.02 6.07
CA THR A 31 -9.40 -28.44 5.92
C THR A 31 -7.91 -28.77 6.05
N GLY A 32 -7.05 -27.77 6.33
CA GLY A 32 -5.63 -28.01 6.65
C GLY A 32 -4.76 -28.47 5.47
N GLN A 33 -5.30 -28.57 4.25
CA GLN A 33 -4.61 -29.11 3.07
C GLN A 33 -3.39 -28.29 2.60
N ARG A 34 -3.12 -27.12 3.17
CA ARG A 34 -1.92 -26.29 2.86
C ARG A 34 -0.84 -26.25 3.95
N ARG A 35 -0.96 -26.99 5.06
CA ARG A 35 0.02 -26.89 6.18
C ARG A 35 1.31 -27.69 6.02
N ALA A 36 1.46 -28.55 5.02
CA ALA A 36 2.67 -29.38 4.88
C ALA A 36 3.90 -28.65 4.29
N GLY A 37 3.74 -27.48 3.65
CA GLY A 37 4.83 -26.85 2.90
C GLY A 37 5.56 -25.68 3.56
N LEU A 38 5.07 -25.12 4.67
CA LEU A 38 5.48 -23.77 5.12
C LEU A 38 5.89 -23.67 6.60
N LEU A 39 6.34 -24.78 7.20
CA LEU A 39 6.72 -24.88 8.61
C LEU A 39 8.23 -25.02 8.85
N LYS A 40 9.07 -24.48 7.95
CA LYS A 40 10.55 -24.55 8.05
C LYS A 40 11.28 -23.20 8.25
N GLN A 41 10.59 -22.10 8.58
CA GLN A 41 11.23 -20.78 8.76
C GLN A 41 11.00 -20.12 10.13
N ARG A 42 10.85 -20.90 11.20
CA ARG A 42 10.90 -20.37 12.56
C ARG A 42 12.11 -20.93 13.28
N ASN A 43 13.27 -20.33 13.03
CA ASN A 43 14.45 -20.29 13.90
C ASN A 43 15.49 -19.34 13.28
N ALA A 44 15.31 -18.03 13.50
CA ALA A 44 16.36 -17.04 13.28
C ALA A 44 16.34 -16.07 14.46
N GLY A 45 17.46 -15.99 15.18
CA GLY A 45 17.62 -15.23 16.42
C GLY A 45 17.57 -13.71 16.24
N PRO A 46 17.73 -12.94 17.34
CA PRO A 46 17.61 -11.50 17.34
C PRO A 46 18.86 -10.88 16.71
N GLY A 47 18.76 -10.51 15.43
CA GLY A 47 19.88 -9.84 14.74
C GLY A 47 19.70 -9.72 13.23
N VAL A 48 18.46 -9.65 12.74
CA VAL A 48 18.20 -9.51 11.30
C VAL A 48 18.61 -8.10 10.87
N ARG A 49 19.79 -8.04 10.25
CA ARG A 49 20.31 -6.89 9.52
C ARG A 49 19.24 -6.37 8.55
N GLN A 50 19.25 -5.05 8.37
CA GLN A 50 18.45 -4.30 7.40
C GLN A 50 18.59 -4.97 6.01
N THR A 51 17.65 -5.85 5.65
CA THR A 51 17.64 -6.47 4.32
C THR A 51 17.26 -5.40 3.32
N THR A 52 18.23 -4.99 2.52
CA THR A 52 17.96 -4.27 1.28
C THR A 52 16.97 -5.11 0.48
N LEU A 53 15.83 -4.53 0.11
CA LEU A 53 14.70 -5.13 -0.63
C LEU A 53 15.10 -5.56 -2.06
N LEU A 54 16.14 -6.38 -2.20
CA LEU A 54 16.59 -7.02 -3.43
C LEU A 54 16.05 -8.45 -3.56
N GLU A 55 15.40 -8.99 -2.53
CA GLU A 55 14.96 -10.41 -2.48
C GLU A 55 13.76 -10.74 -3.38
N PHE A 56 13.19 -9.75 -4.07
CA PHE A 56 12.13 -9.95 -5.04
C PHE A 56 12.52 -9.15 -6.27
N GLY A 57 12.74 -9.79 -7.43
CA GLY A 57 13.19 -9.14 -8.68
C GLY A 57 12.29 -8.01 -9.23
N LEU A 58 11.32 -7.53 -8.46
CA LEU A 58 10.56 -6.32 -8.70
C LEU A 58 11.27 -5.11 -8.07
N LYS A 59 11.64 -4.16 -8.93
CA LYS A 59 12.14 -2.86 -8.52
C LYS A 59 10.99 -2.03 -7.93
N ILE A 60 10.77 -2.15 -6.61
CA ILE A 60 9.79 -1.34 -5.90
C ILE A 60 10.34 0.08 -5.75
N THR A 61 9.68 1.05 -6.40
CA THR A 61 10.04 2.47 -6.27
C THR A 61 9.83 2.92 -4.83
N THR A 62 10.92 3.22 -4.13
CA THR A 62 10.87 3.76 -2.77
C THR A 62 11.10 5.26 -2.79
N VAL A 63 10.18 6.02 -2.20
CA VAL A 63 10.24 7.48 -2.09
C VAL A 63 10.43 7.85 -0.63
N TYR A 64 11.50 8.58 -0.31
CA TYR A 64 11.69 9.09 1.04
C TYR A 64 11.02 10.45 1.19
N VAL A 65 10.16 10.58 2.20
CA VAL A 65 9.37 11.78 2.46
C VAL A 65 9.81 12.37 3.80
N PRO A 66 10.48 13.53 3.83
CA PRO A 66 10.88 14.14 5.08
C PRO A 66 9.66 14.73 5.79
N MET A 67 9.47 14.36 7.05
CA MET A 67 8.49 15.00 7.92
C MET A 67 9.14 16.17 8.66
N ARG A 68 8.50 17.33 8.66
CA ARG A 68 8.95 18.48 9.46
C ARG A 68 8.52 18.30 10.92
N ASN A 69 9.43 18.48 11.87
CA ASN A 69 9.18 18.83 13.28
C ASN A 69 8.16 18.00 14.08
N TYR A 70 7.90 16.72 13.77
CA TYR A 70 7.00 15.88 14.57
C TYR A 70 7.73 14.65 15.12
N PRO A 71 7.96 14.57 16.46
CA PRO A 71 8.60 13.39 17.05
C PRO A 71 7.71 12.15 16.95
N TYR A 72 8.31 11.07 16.46
CA TYR A 72 7.66 9.85 15.94
C TYR A 72 6.98 8.92 16.95
N LYS A 73 7.20 9.11 18.26
CA LYS A 73 7.05 8.00 19.22
C LYS A 73 5.65 7.41 19.36
N THR A 74 4.56 8.08 18.96
CA THR A 74 3.21 7.63 19.36
C THR A 74 2.04 7.90 18.40
N ARG A 75 2.22 8.18 17.10
CA ARG A 75 1.07 8.57 16.26
C ARG A 75 0.94 7.82 14.93
N HIS A 76 0.50 6.55 15.03
CA HIS A 76 -0.10 5.83 13.91
C HIS A 76 -1.27 6.68 13.32
N GLY A 77 -1.37 6.70 11.99
CA GLY A 77 -2.40 7.49 11.26
C GLY A 77 -2.00 8.93 10.89
N LEU A 78 -1.12 9.60 11.64
CA LEU A 78 -0.64 10.94 11.23
C LEU A 78 0.23 10.90 9.98
N ALA A 79 1.07 9.87 9.85
CA ALA A 79 1.92 9.66 8.68
C ALA A 79 1.08 9.59 7.39
N GLU A 80 0.02 8.77 7.41
CA GLU A 80 -0.93 8.63 6.31
C GLU A 80 -1.65 9.95 5.99
N VAL A 81 -2.09 10.71 7.00
CA VAL A 81 -2.73 12.01 6.79
C VAL A 81 -1.77 13.01 6.13
N GLN A 82 -0.51 13.06 6.57
CA GLN A 82 0.49 13.96 5.98
C GLN A 82 0.84 13.56 4.55
N LEU A 83 1.06 12.26 4.33
CA LEU A 83 1.35 11.73 3.00
C LEU A 83 0.19 12.02 2.03
N ARG A 84 -1.05 11.80 2.46
CA ARG A 84 -2.24 12.15 1.69
C ARG A 84 -2.25 13.63 1.31
N LYS A 85 -2.03 14.54 2.26
CA LYS A 85 -1.98 15.99 1.99
C LYS A 85 -0.88 16.34 0.99
N ARG A 86 0.29 15.70 1.09
CA ARG A 86 1.40 15.90 0.15
C ARG A 86 1.02 15.46 -1.26
N LEU A 87 0.46 14.25 -1.41
CA LEU A 87 0.00 13.75 -2.71
C LEU A 87 -1.07 14.65 -3.32
N GLN A 88 -2.03 15.13 -2.52
CA GLN A 88 -3.04 16.08 -2.97
C GLN A 88 -2.44 17.41 -3.44
N LYS A 89 -1.44 17.95 -2.73
CA LYS A 89 -0.70 19.14 -3.17
C LYS A 89 0.05 18.93 -4.50
N GLN A 90 0.43 17.69 -4.80
CA GLN A 90 1.04 17.29 -6.08
C GLN A 90 0.00 17.01 -7.18
N GLY A 91 -1.28 17.33 -6.95
CA GLY A 91 -2.34 17.17 -7.93
C GLY A 91 -2.98 15.78 -7.97
N TRP A 92 -2.70 14.91 -7.00
CA TRP A 92 -3.31 13.57 -6.95
C TRP A 92 -4.65 13.59 -6.21
N ASP A 93 -5.67 12.99 -6.81
CA ASP A 93 -6.87 12.55 -6.09
C ASP A 93 -6.52 11.27 -5.30
N VAL A 94 -6.85 11.22 -4.02
CA VAL A 94 -6.43 10.14 -3.11
C VAL A 94 -7.62 9.45 -2.43
N TRP A 95 -7.65 8.13 -2.55
CA TRP A 95 -8.58 7.22 -1.86
C TRP A 95 -7.83 6.24 -0.98
N ARG A 96 -8.54 5.69 0.00
CA ARG A 96 -8.06 4.57 0.82
C ARG A 96 -8.08 3.29 0.00
N GLY A 97 -6.94 2.62 -0.13
CA GLY A 97 -6.83 1.39 -0.95
C GLY A 97 -7.56 0.20 -0.36
N ASP A 98 -7.61 0.10 0.97
CA ASP A 98 -8.35 -0.92 1.72
C ASP A 98 -9.87 -0.81 1.57
N PHE A 99 -10.39 0.32 1.09
CA PHE A 99 -11.83 0.61 1.04
C PHE A 99 -12.44 0.34 -0.34
N MET A 100 -11.73 -0.32 -1.26
CA MET A 100 -12.30 -0.69 -2.56
C MET A 100 -13.51 -1.63 -2.44
N HIS A 101 -13.55 -2.46 -1.40
CA HIS A 101 -14.70 -3.31 -1.12
C HIS A 101 -15.99 -2.53 -0.78
N LEU A 102 -15.87 -1.26 -0.40
CA LEU A 102 -17.03 -0.44 -0.07
C LEU A 102 -17.91 -0.08 -1.27
N LEU A 103 -17.41 -0.26 -2.50
CA LEU A 103 -18.21 -0.16 -3.71
C LEU A 103 -19.44 -1.08 -3.70
N TRP A 104 -19.43 -2.10 -2.84
CA TRP A 104 -20.51 -3.07 -2.71
C TRP A 104 -21.25 -3.03 -1.37
N THR A 105 -20.93 -2.09 -0.47
CA THR A 105 -21.57 -1.99 0.85
C THR A 105 -22.47 -0.77 0.93
N ASP A 106 -23.48 -0.83 1.79
CA ASP A 106 -24.31 0.33 2.09
C ASP A 106 -23.55 1.26 3.05
N VAL A 107 -23.04 2.38 2.53
CA VAL A 107 -22.21 3.35 3.26
C VAL A 107 -22.87 4.72 3.17
N TYR A 108 -22.57 5.59 4.14
CA TYR A 108 -23.03 6.96 4.17
C TYR A 108 -22.89 7.67 2.80
N PRO A 109 -23.91 8.42 2.33
CA PRO A 109 -23.98 8.90 0.96
C PRO A 109 -22.77 9.71 0.46
N SER A 110 -22.12 10.48 1.34
CA SER A 110 -20.95 11.27 0.95
C SER A 110 -19.71 10.41 0.66
N VAL A 111 -19.51 9.34 1.43
CA VAL A 111 -18.43 8.37 1.20
C VAL A 111 -18.73 7.62 -0.09
N ARG A 112 -19.98 7.19 -0.28
CA ARG A 112 -20.41 6.49 -1.49
C ARG A 112 -20.12 7.29 -2.76
N ARG A 113 -20.54 8.57 -2.84
CA ARG A 113 -20.27 9.43 -4.01
C ARG A 113 -18.78 9.51 -4.36
N LYS A 114 -17.91 9.56 -3.34
CA LYS A 114 -16.45 9.61 -3.55
C LYS A 114 -15.92 8.32 -4.18
N TYR A 115 -16.45 7.17 -3.79
CA TYR A 115 -16.04 5.87 -4.33
C TYR A 115 -16.73 5.53 -5.64
N ASP A 116 -17.98 5.98 -5.87
CA ASP A 116 -18.63 5.88 -7.18
C ASP A 116 -17.78 6.58 -8.25
N ARG A 117 -17.29 7.80 -7.97
CA ARG A 117 -16.36 8.49 -8.87
C ARG A 117 -15.09 7.68 -9.14
N LEU A 118 -14.53 7.00 -8.13
CA LEU A 118 -13.36 6.14 -8.32
C LEU A 118 -13.68 4.95 -9.22
N ALA A 119 -14.85 4.32 -9.01
CA ALA A 119 -15.31 3.21 -9.83
C ALA A 119 -15.48 3.65 -11.29
N ASP A 120 -16.09 4.80 -11.53
CA ASP A 120 -16.26 5.35 -12.87
C ASP A 120 -14.91 5.56 -13.57
N LEU A 121 -13.92 6.14 -12.86
CA LEU A 121 -12.58 6.37 -13.41
C LEU A 121 -11.83 5.06 -13.72
N LEU A 122 -11.96 4.05 -12.86
CA LEU A 122 -11.35 2.74 -13.07
C LEU A 122 -12.04 1.97 -14.19
N LEU A 123 -13.37 2.07 -14.28
CA LEU A 123 -14.18 1.45 -15.32
C LEU A 123 -13.84 2.04 -16.71
N ASP A 124 -13.70 3.36 -16.78
CA ASP A 124 -13.32 4.06 -18.01
C ASP A 124 -11.93 3.63 -18.50
N LYS A 125 -10.95 3.52 -17.59
CA LYS A 125 -9.56 3.23 -17.96
C LYS A 125 -9.24 1.75 -18.15
N TYR A 126 -9.75 0.88 -17.28
CA TYR A 126 -9.35 -0.53 -17.22
C TYR A 126 -10.52 -1.51 -17.43
N GLY A 127 -11.76 -1.03 -17.50
CA GLY A 127 -12.94 -1.86 -17.63
C GLY A 127 -13.40 -2.50 -16.31
N ALA A 128 -14.53 -3.22 -16.40
CA ALA A 128 -15.23 -3.73 -15.22
C ALA A 128 -14.45 -4.84 -14.49
N GLU A 129 -13.73 -5.68 -15.24
CA GLU A 129 -12.94 -6.78 -14.68
C GLU A 129 -11.86 -6.29 -13.70
N MET A 130 -11.32 -5.09 -13.93
CA MET A 130 -10.32 -4.53 -13.03
C MET A 130 -10.91 -4.17 -11.67
N LEU A 131 -12.13 -3.64 -11.63
CA LEU A 131 -12.82 -3.34 -10.36
C LEU A 131 -13.04 -4.60 -9.55
N ASP A 132 -13.41 -5.68 -10.22
CA ASP A 132 -13.63 -6.98 -9.63
C ASP A 132 -12.34 -7.54 -9.00
N ILE A 133 -11.21 -7.46 -9.73
CA ILE A 133 -9.89 -7.87 -9.25
C ILE A 133 -9.45 -7.04 -8.03
N LEU A 134 -9.58 -5.71 -8.10
CA LEU A 134 -9.20 -4.82 -7.01
C LEU A 134 -10.08 -5.03 -5.77
N GLY A 135 -11.36 -5.30 -5.98
CA GLY A 135 -12.28 -5.71 -4.92
C GLY A 135 -11.86 -6.97 -4.21
N TYR A 136 -11.56 -8.00 -5.01
CA TYR A 136 -11.04 -9.26 -4.51
C TYR A 136 -9.73 -9.06 -3.72
N PHE A 137 -8.81 -8.21 -4.21
CA PHE A 137 -7.58 -7.89 -3.48
C PHE A 137 -7.87 -7.19 -2.15
N SER A 138 -8.72 -6.17 -2.14
CA SER A 138 -9.12 -5.47 -0.91
C SER A 138 -9.77 -6.41 0.12
N TYR A 139 -10.58 -7.37 -0.33
CA TYR A 139 -11.30 -8.29 0.54
C TYR A 139 -10.45 -9.45 1.07
N VAL A 140 -9.69 -10.12 0.20
CA VAL A 140 -8.94 -11.36 0.52
C VAL A 140 -7.50 -11.09 0.93
N HIS A 141 -6.90 -10.02 0.41
CA HIS A 141 -5.51 -9.67 0.65
C HIS A 141 -5.40 -8.44 1.55
N HIS A 142 -5.21 -8.66 2.86
CA HIS A 142 -4.92 -7.60 3.85
C HIS A 142 -3.58 -6.86 3.64
N GLY A 143 -2.99 -6.92 2.44
CA GLY A 143 -1.76 -6.26 2.06
C GLY A 143 -1.94 -5.25 0.94
N ILE A 144 -3.18 -4.80 0.68
CA ILE A 144 -3.40 -3.74 -0.31
C ILE A 144 -2.76 -2.43 0.17
N PRO A 145 -2.10 -1.68 -0.72
CA PRO A 145 -1.45 -0.43 -0.33
C PRO A 145 -2.43 0.58 0.29
N ASP A 146 -1.94 1.40 1.22
CA ASP A 146 -2.76 2.34 1.99
C ASP A 146 -3.59 3.30 1.12
N PHE A 147 -3.02 3.71 -0.03
CA PHE A 147 -3.68 4.63 -0.95
C PHE A 147 -3.74 4.12 -2.38
N LEU A 148 -4.85 4.44 -3.04
CA LEU A 148 -4.98 4.48 -4.49
C LEU A 148 -5.05 5.95 -4.90
N CYS A 149 -4.18 6.36 -5.81
CA CYS A 149 -4.04 7.73 -6.27
C CYS A 149 -4.37 7.81 -7.77
N TYR A 150 -5.04 8.88 -8.18
CA TYR A 150 -5.30 9.20 -9.59
C TYR A 150 -4.79 10.61 -9.89
N ASN A 151 -4.06 10.79 -10.99
CA ASN A 151 -3.68 12.11 -11.47
C ASN A 151 -4.60 12.49 -12.65
N PRO A 152 -5.46 13.51 -12.53
CA PRO A 152 -6.38 13.89 -13.59
C PRO A 152 -5.68 14.51 -14.81
N GLN A 153 -4.47 15.05 -14.67
CA GLN A 153 -3.71 15.62 -15.78
C GLN A 153 -3.09 14.54 -16.64
N THR A 154 -2.47 13.53 -16.04
CA THR A 154 -1.83 12.41 -16.76
C THR A 154 -2.77 11.23 -16.99
N LYS A 155 -3.96 11.25 -16.36
CA LYS A 155 -4.92 10.14 -16.30
C LYS A 155 -4.31 8.85 -15.76
N GLU A 156 -3.31 8.93 -14.89
CA GLU A 156 -2.60 7.77 -14.36
C GLU A 156 -3.09 7.36 -12.97
N PHE A 157 -3.04 6.06 -12.72
CA PHE A 157 -3.28 5.49 -11.40
C PHE A 157 -1.98 4.97 -10.82
N LYS A 158 -1.81 5.16 -9.51
CA LYS A 158 -0.76 4.48 -8.75
C LYS A 158 -1.23 4.10 -7.36
N PHE A 159 -0.69 3.00 -6.86
CA PHE A 159 -0.82 2.62 -5.48
C PHE A 159 0.34 3.17 -4.66
N VAL A 160 0.06 3.61 -3.44
CA VAL A 160 1.05 4.16 -2.52
C VAL A 160 0.91 3.46 -1.18
N GLU A 161 1.97 2.77 -0.77
CA GLU A 161 2.11 2.23 0.57
C GLU A 161 2.85 3.24 1.46
N CYS A 162 2.31 3.53 2.62
CA CYS A 162 2.85 4.44 3.62
C CYS A 162 3.60 3.65 4.68
N LYS A 163 4.91 3.85 4.81
CA LYS A 163 5.72 3.25 5.87
C LYS A 163 6.46 4.32 6.66
N LEU A 164 6.70 4.07 7.94
CA LEU A 164 7.71 4.82 8.66
C LEU A 164 9.11 4.40 8.17
N GLY A 165 10.11 5.26 8.31
CA GLY A 165 11.44 5.02 7.73
C GLY A 165 12.09 3.69 8.12
N HIS A 166 11.83 3.23 9.33
CA HIS A 166 12.34 1.96 9.88
C HIS A 166 11.42 0.77 9.60
N GLU A 167 10.19 0.98 9.15
CA GLU A 167 9.26 -0.09 8.87
C GLU A 167 9.60 -0.79 7.55
N GLN A 168 9.33 -2.09 7.53
CA GLN A 168 9.46 -2.96 6.37
C GLN A 168 8.08 -3.33 5.82
N LEU A 169 8.02 -3.71 4.55
CA LEU A 169 6.83 -4.32 3.98
C LEU A 169 6.60 -5.69 4.59
N SER A 170 5.36 -6.01 4.93
CA SER A 170 5.03 -7.40 5.27
C SER A 170 5.09 -8.29 4.03
N PRO A 171 5.35 -9.61 4.16
CA PRO A 171 5.36 -10.53 3.02
C PRO A 171 4.05 -10.51 2.21
N ARG A 172 2.91 -10.28 2.88
CA ARG A 172 1.60 -10.14 2.22
C ARG A 172 1.52 -8.87 1.37
N GLN A 173 2.06 -7.75 1.85
CA GLN A 173 2.13 -6.51 1.09
C GLN A 173 3.02 -6.66 -0.13
N VAL A 174 4.19 -7.28 0.01
CA VAL A 174 5.07 -7.59 -1.12
C VAL A 174 4.30 -8.38 -2.18
N LEU A 175 3.65 -9.48 -1.81
CA LEU A 175 2.86 -10.29 -2.75
C LEU A 175 1.75 -9.48 -3.44
N THR A 176 1.02 -8.63 -2.70
CA THR A 176 -0.02 -7.79 -3.30
C THR A 176 0.56 -6.77 -4.27
N ILE A 177 1.67 -6.12 -3.92
CA ILE A 177 2.37 -5.17 -4.79
C ILE A 177 2.82 -5.84 -6.09
N GLN A 178 3.33 -7.07 -6.02
CA GLN A 178 3.71 -7.85 -7.20
C GLN A 178 2.50 -8.11 -8.11
N LYS A 179 1.35 -8.48 -7.53
CA LYS A 179 0.11 -8.69 -8.28
C LYS A 179 -0.39 -7.40 -8.93
N LEU A 180 -0.35 -6.28 -8.20
CA LEU A 180 -0.73 -4.97 -8.73
C LEU A 180 0.16 -4.54 -9.91
N HIS A 181 1.46 -4.81 -9.83
CA HIS A 181 2.38 -4.55 -10.94
C HIS A 181 2.10 -5.46 -12.15
N HIS A 182 1.77 -6.74 -11.91
CA HIS A 182 1.45 -7.69 -12.98
C HIS A 182 0.20 -7.26 -13.78
N ILE A 183 -0.78 -6.65 -13.12
CA ILE A 183 -1.99 -6.12 -13.78
C ILE A 183 -1.82 -4.68 -14.30
N GLY A 184 -0.59 -4.14 -14.27
CA GLY A 184 -0.25 -2.87 -14.91
C GLY A 184 -0.36 -1.61 -14.04
N PHE A 185 -0.49 -1.74 -12.71
CA PHE A 185 -0.44 -0.57 -11.82
C PHE A 185 0.99 -0.25 -11.40
N THR A 186 1.33 1.05 -11.40
CA THR A 186 2.49 1.55 -10.70
C THR A 186 2.26 1.48 -9.19
N THR A 187 3.27 1.04 -8.45
CA THR A 187 3.23 1.04 -6.98
C THR A 187 4.48 1.69 -6.40
N GLU A 188 4.29 2.56 -5.43
CA GLU A 188 5.36 3.25 -4.71
C GLU A 188 5.27 2.97 -3.21
N VAL A 189 6.43 2.88 -2.55
CA VAL A 189 6.52 2.82 -1.09
C VAL A 189 7.08 4.14 -0.59
N HIS A 190 6.24 4.91 0.10
CA HIS A 190 6.63 6.20 0.65
C HIS A 190 7.07 6.00 2.10
N LYS A 191 8.38 6.14 2.32
CA LYS A 191 8.99 6.04 3.65
C LYS A 191 9.09 7.42 4.27
N LEU A 192 8.27 7.67 5.27
CA LEU A 192 8.32 8.92 6.03
C LEU A 192 9.49 8.87 7.00
N VAL A 193 10.37 9.85 6.91
CA VAL A 193 11.62 9.93 7.68
C VAL A 193 11.72 11.27 8.38
N ASP A 194 12.41 11.31 9.51
CA ASP A 194 12.79 12.59 10.12
C ASP A 194 13.69 13.36 9.14
N ALA A 195 13.53 14.69 9.08
CA ALA A 195 14.33 15.56 8.20
C ALA A 195 15.85 15.43 8.39
N CYS A 196 16.29 14.90 9.54
CA CYS A 196 17.66 14.48 9.78
C CYS A 196 17.69 12.95 9.81
N THR A 197 17.92 12.33 8.66
CA THR A 197 18.21 10.90 8.59
C THR A 197 19.55 10.65 9.27
N LYS A 198 19.46 9.89 10.36
CA LYS A 198 20.48 9.31 11.24
C LYS A 198 21.95 9.48 10.80
N THR A 199 22.78 9.76 11.79
CA THR A 199 24.23 9.61 11.71
C THR A 199 24.62 8.28 11.04
N ARG A 200 25.21 8.33 9.84
CA ARG A 200 25.75 7.19 9.09
C ARG A 200 27.00 6.63 9.75
N LYS A 201 27.86 7.51 10.27
CA LYS A 201 29.03 7.15 11.08
C LYS A 201 29.14 8.08 12.27
N ALA A 202 29.29 7.50 13.45
CA ALA A 202 29.66 8.23 14.66
C ALA A 202 30.89 7.58 15.26
N GLU A 203 31.79 8.42 15.76
CA GLU A 203 32.84 7.99 16.67
C GLU A 203 32.41 8.32 18.09
N VAL A 204 32.63 7.38 19.00
CA VAL A 204 32.39 7.61 20.43
C VAL A 204 33.75 7.84 21.06
N ASN A 205 33.98 9.06 21.55
CA ASN A 205 35.15 9.33 22.37
C ASN A 205 34.85 8.83 23.79
N ILE A 206 35.43 7.68 24.14
CA ILE A 206 35.20 6.99 25.41
C ILE A 206 35.71 7.82 26.59
N ALA A 207 36.86 8.50 26.44
CA ALA A 207 37.45 9.32 27.50
C ALA A 207 36.59 10.55 27.87
N LEU A 208 35.84 11.08 26.91
CA LEU A 208 34.99 12.26 27.10
C LEU A 208 33.50 11.92 27.22
N ASN A 209 33.13 10.63 27.09
CA ASN A 209 31.76 10.14 26.98
C ASN A 209 30.90 10.95 25.99
N LYS A 210 31.51 11.38 24.86
CA LYS A 210 30.87 12.23 23.85
C LYS A 210 30.81 11.51 22.51
N LYS A 211 29.64 11.59 21.88
CA LYS A 211 29.38 11.05 20.54
C LYS A 211 29.64 12.12 19.48
N ASN A 212 30.61 11.90 18.61
CA ASN A 212 30.90 12.77 17.48
C ASN A 212 30.30 12.17 16.20
N VAL A 213 29.47 12.95 15.51
CA VAL A 213 28.82 12.54 14.26
C VAL A 213 29.78 12.83 13.11
N VAL A 214 30.35 11.78 12.51
CA VAL A 214 31.36 11.86 11.43
C VAL A 214 30.69 11.97 10.06
N GLU A 215 29.55 11.30 9.88
CA GLU A 215 28.85 11.28 8.60
C GLU A 215 27.34 11.30 8.86
N LYS A 216 26.60 12.20 8.21
CA LYS A 216 25.13 12.21 8.23
C LYS A 216 24.61 11.63 6.91
N GLU A 217 23.59 10.78 6.99
CA GLU A 217 22.99 10.20 5.79
C GLU A 217 22.16 11.27 5.06
N MET A 218 22.44 11.45 3.77
CA MET A 218 21.80 12.31 2.77
C MET A 218 20.84 13.38 3.32
N THR A 219 21.23 14.65 3.22
CA THR A 219 20.28 15.75 3.18
C THR A 219 19.42 15.57 1.93
N LEU A 220 18.14 15.19 2.10
CA LEU A 220 17.18 15.26 1.00
C LEU A 220 17.04 16.74 0.64
N ASN A 221 17.66 17.18 -0.45
CA ASN A 221 17.41 18.50 -1.01
C ASN A 221 15.96 18.52 -1.50
N VAL A 222 15.06 19.08 -0.68
CA VAL A 222 13.66 19.25 -1.05
C VAL A 222 13.50 20.62 -1.68
N ASN A 223 13.51 20.68 -3.01
CA ASN A 223 12.88 21.79 -3.71
C ASN A 223 11.36 21.56 -3.63
N TRP A 224 10.66 22.46 -2.94
CA TRP A 224 9.20 22.44 -2.76
C TRP A 224 8.50 23.12 -3.92
#